data_AF-A0A724X1G4-F1
#
_entry.id   AF-A0A724X1G4-F1
#
_cell.length_a   1.000
_cell.length_b   1.000
_cell.length_c   1.000
_cell.angle_alpha   90.00
_cell.angle_beta   90.00
_cell.angle_gamma   90.00
#
_symmetry.space_group_name_H-M   'P 1'
#
loop_
_entity.id
_entity.type
_entity.pdbx_description
1 polymer ?
#
loop_
_entity_poly.entity_id
_entity_poly.type
_entity_poly.pdbx_seq_one_letter_code
_entity_poly.pdbx_strand_id
1 'polypeptide(L)'
;MLKGTNFFKSIQWKLVVIYALLILVAMQVIGVYFVRSLEKQYITNFSKSVEDRAGLVAYNVGKEFDKTGDDEASKRQLSQSLGQLLSEFSNGSTSRNDILEVQIIDQDSIIQATSDDENQSAVGQRATNSLIKKAQATSSTRTD
;
A
#
# COMPACT_ATOMS: atom_id res chain seq x y z
N MET A 1 54.44 -13.98 27.48
CA MET A 1 54.96 -12.86 26.67
C MET A 1 53.84 -12.42 25.74
N LEU A 2 53.07 -11.39 26.11
CA LEU A 2 52.04 -10.78 25.26
C LEU A 2 52.13 -9.26 25.49
N LYS A 3 52.87 -8.60 24.60
CA LYS A 3 53.15 -7.16 24.69
C LYS A 3 51.96 -6.42 24.08
N GLY A 4 50.92 -6.20 24.90
CA GLY A 4 49.77 -5.40 24.56
C GLY A 4 50.19 -3.98 24.18
N THR A 5 49.68 -3.52 23.05
CA THR A 5 50.27 -2.48 22.23
C THR A 5 50.00 -1.07 22.76
N ASN A 6 51.05 -0.25 22.84
CA ASN A 6 51.00 1.16 23.25
C ASN A 6 50.42 2.09 22.16
N PHE A 7 49.42 1.66 21.37
CA PHE A 7 48.88 2.46 20.27
C PHE A 7 48.04 3.66 20.73
N PHE A 8 47.60 3.72 21.99
CA PHE A 8 46.73 4.78 22.52
C PHE A 8 47.45 5.91 23.29
N LYS A 9 48.80 5.91 23.34
CA LYS A 9 49.56 6.91 24.10
C LYS A 9 49.89 8.20 23.34
N SER A 10 49.77 8.23 22.01
CA SER A 10 50.10 9.41 21.22
C SER A 10 48.97 10.46 21.23
N ILE A 11 49.31 11.72 21.50
CA ILE A 11 48.37 12.86 21.44
C ILE A 11 47.78 13.02 20.04
N GLN A 12 48.55 12.73 18.99
CA GLN A 12 48.10 12.80 17.60
C GLN A 12 47.00 11.76 17.32
N TRP A 13 47.15 10.52 17.83
CA TRP A 13 46.14 9.49 17.68
C TRP A 13 44.83 9.86 18.38
N LYS A 14 44.90 10.46 19.57
CA LYS A 14 43.71 10.97 20.28
C LYS A 14 42.97 12.02 19.46
N LEU A 15 43.69 12.96 18.83
CA LEU A 15 43.09 13.97 17.97
C LEU A 15 42.42 13.34 16.73
N VAL A 16 43.07 12.38 16.07
CA VAL A 16 42.48 11.66 14.93
C VAL A 16 41.17 10.98 15.31
N VAL A 17 41.14 10.30 16.46
CA VAL A 17 39.92 9.65 16.96
C VAL A 17 38.82 10.68 17.27
N ILE A 18 39.15 11.80 17.91
CA ILE A 18 38.18 12.87 18.19
C ILE A 18 37.59 13.41 16.87
N TYR A 19 38.42 13.73 15.88
CA TYR A 19 37.94 14.21 14.58
C TYR A 19 37.10 13.18 13.84
N ALA A 20 37.48 11.89 13.87
CA ALA A 20 36.69 10.82 13.29
C ALA A 20 35.31 10.70 13.98
N LEU A 21 35.27 10.81 15.32
CA LEU A 21 34.02 10.82 16.08
C LEU A 21 33.14 12.01 15.71
N LEU A 22 33.72 13.20 15.53
CA LEU A 22 32.97 14.38 15.08
C LEU A 22 32.36 14.18 13.68
N ILE A 23 33.11 13.59 12.74
CA ILE A 23 32.60 13.24 11.41
C ILE A 23 31.47 12.21 11.50
N LEU A 24 31.60 11.20 12.37
CA LEU A 24 30.55 10.20 12.58
C LEU A 24 29.26 10.82 13.13
N VAL A 25 29.36 11.73 14.09
CA VAL A 25 28.18 12.44 14.60
C VAL A 25 27.52 13.27 13.49
N ALA A 26 28.30 14.01 12.70
CA ALA A 26 27.78 14.77 11.58
C ALA A 26 27.07 13.87 10.54
N MET A 27 27.69 12.74 10.19
CA MET A 27 27.11 11.76 9.27
C MET A 27 25.81 11.16 9.80
N GLN A 28 25.72 10.89 11.10
CA GLN A 28 24.48 10.39 11.72
C GLN A 28 23.35 11.42 11.63
N VAL A 29 23.64 12.69 11.93
CA VAL A 29 22.64 13.78 11.86
C VAL A 29 22.10 13.93 10.43
N ILE A 30 22.98 13.97 9.43
CA ILE A 30 22.58 14.07 8.01
C ILE A 30 21.88 12.78 7.57
N GLY A 31 22.37 11.62 7.99
CA GLY A 31 21.83 10.30 7.64
C GLY A 31 20.39 10.13 8.07
N VAL A 32 20.05 10.50 9.31
CA VAL A 32 18.65 10.43 9.80
C VAL A 32 17.74 11.35 9.00
N TYR A 33 18.18 12.56 8.69
CA TYR A 33 17.39 13.50 7.88
C TYR A 33 17.16 12.95 6.46
N PHE A 34 18.21 12.44 5.84
CA PHE A 34 18.15 11.87 4.49
C PHE A 34 17.24 10.64 4.43
N VAL A 35 17.37 9.69 5.37
CA VAL A 35 16.53 8.49 5.43
C VAL A 35 15.07 8.85 5.63
N ARG A 36 14.74 9.80 6.52
CA ARG A 36 13.36 10.28 6.71
C ARG A 36 12.78 10.90 5.44
N SER A 37 13.59 11.68 4.72
CA SER A 37 13.16 12.26 3.44
C SER A 37 12.89 11.19 2.39
N LEU A 38 13.78 10.20 2.28
CA LEU A 38 13.61 9.07 1.37
C LEU A 38 12.36 8.27 1.75
N GLU A 39 12.20 7.90 3.01
CA GLU A 39 11.03 7.18 3.52
C GLU A 39 9.73 7.90 3.14
N LYS A 40 9.64 9.21 3.42
CA LYS A 40 8.47 10.00 3.05
C LYS A 40 8.23 9.99 1.54
N GLN A 41 9.29 10.13 0.73
CA GLN A 41 9.18 10.11 -0.72
C GLN A 41 8.71 8.75 -1.24
N TYR A 42 9.27 7.66 -0.73
CA TYR A 42 8.87 6.30 -1.10
C TYR A 42 7.42 6.01 -0.69
N ILE A 43 7.02 6.34 0.53
CA ILE A 43 5.63 6.16 0.99
C ILE A 43 4.67 6.98 0.13
N THR A 44 5.00 8.25 -0.16
CA THR A 44 4.14 9.11 -0.98
C THR A 44 4.01 8.58 -2.41
N ASN A 45 5.12 8.18 -3.03
CA ASN A 45 5.11 7.65 -4.39
C ASN A 45 4.38 6.32 -4.48
N PHE A 46 4.58 5.44 -3.49
CA PHE A 46 3.87 4.17 -3.40
C PHE A 46 2.38 4.39 -3.23
N SER A 47 1.97 5.23 -2.27
CA SER A 47 0.57 5.58 -2.04
C SER A 47 -0.08 6.15 -3.30
N LYS A 48 0.61 7.05 -4.01
CA LYS A 48 0.11 7.63 -5.26
C LYS A 48 -0.03 6.58 -6.36
N SER A 49 0.96 5.70 -6.52
CA SER A 49 0.89 4.60 -7.49
C SER A 49 -0.33 3.71 -7.23
N VAL A 50 -0.57 3.34 -5.96
CA VAL A 50 -1.75 2.54 -5.56
C VAL A 50 -3.05 3.29 -5.83
N GLU A 51 -3.11 4.59 -5.51
CA GLU A 51 -4.29 5.42 -5.77
C GLU A 51 -4.61 5.55 -7.26
N ASP A 52 -3.60 5.82 -8.10
CA ASP A 52 -3.76 5.90 -9.56
C ASP A 52 -4.30 4.58 -10.13
N ARG A 53 -3.79 3.43 -9.65
CA ARG A 53 -4.26 2.09 -10.04
C ARG A 53 -5.69 1.83 -9.57
N ALA A 54 -6.01 2.19 -8.33
CA ALA A 54 -7.36 2.08 -7.79
C ALA A 54 -8.36 2.92 -8.60
N GLY A 55 -7.95 4.11 -9.05
CA GLY A 55 -8.74 4.96 -9.94
C GLY A 55 -9.06 4.28 -11.28
N LEU A 56 -8.09 3.58 -11.88
CA LEU A 56 -8.31 2.81 -13.10
C LEU A 56 -9.28 1.65 -12.90
N VAL A 57 -9.16 0.93 -11.78
CA VAL A 57 -10.10 -0.15 -11.42
C VAL A 57 -11.50 0.43 -11.24
N ALA A 58 -11.64 1.51 -10.44
CA ALA A 58 -12.93 2.16 -10.20
C ALA A 58 -13.60 2.64 -11.51
N TYR A 59 -12.82 3.22 -12.43
CA TYR A 59 -13.33 3.64 -13.73
C TYR A 59 -13.82 2.47 -14.59
N ASN A 60 -13.07 1.38 -14.64
CA ASN A 60 -13.46 0.18 -15.40
C ASN A 60 -14.67 -0.52 -14.80
N VAL A 61 -14.73 -0.59 -13.47
CA VAL A 61 -15.88 -1.13 -12.73
C VAL A 61 -17.12 -0.29 -13.00
N GLY A 62 -17.04 1.05 -12.89
CA GLY A 62 -18.16 1.94 -13.19
C GLY A 62 -18.71 1.76 -14.60
N LYS A 63 -17.82 1.61 -15.60
CA LYS A 63 -18.21 1.29 -16.98
C LYS A 63 -18.93 -0.05 -17.12
N GLU A 64 -18.65 -1.01 -16.27
CA GLU A 64 -19.32 -2.32 -16.31
C GLU A 64 -20.70 -2.25 -15.66
N PHE A 65 -20.85 -1.46 -14.59
CA PHE A 65 -22.15 -1.12 -14.02
C PHE A 65 -23.04 -0.38 -15.03
N ASP A 66 -22.51 0.60 -15.77
CA ASP A 66 -23.28 1.38 -16.77
C ASP A 66 -23.83 0.54 -17.94
N LYS A 67 -23.20 -0.59 -18.25
CA LYS A 67 -23.62 -1.49 -19.34
C LYS A 67 -24.67 -2.52 -18.91
N THR A 68 -24.88 -2.69 -17.61
CA THR A 68 -25.63 -3.80 -17.05
C THR A 68 -27.07 -3.38 -16.76
N GLY A 69 -28.05 -4.18 -17.21
CA GLY A 69 -29.46 -3.98 -16.90
C GLY A 69 -29.83 -4.38 -15.46
N ASP A 70 -31.03 -4.00 -15.03
CA ASP A 70 -31.49 -4.22 -13.64
C ASP A 70 -31.98 -5.64 -13.32
N ASP A 71 -31.89 -6.57 -14.28
CA ASP A 71 -32.36 -7.94 -14.15
C ASP A 71 -31.35 -8.88 -13.46
N GLU A 72 -31.87 -9.91 -12.80
CA GLU A 72 -31.07 -10.87 -12.02
C GLU A 72 -30.03 -11.63 -12.87
N ALA A 73 -30.29 -11.82 -14.16
CA ALA A 73 -29.31 -12.42 -15.08
C ALA A 73 -28.14 -11.47 -15.33
N SER A 74 -28.45 -10.18 -15.56
CA SER A 74 -27.44 -9.13 -15.72
C SER A 74 -26.61 -8.90 -14.46
N LYS A 75 -27.19 -8.96 -13.26
CA LYS A 75 -26.43 -8.88 -11.99
C LYS A 75 -25.41 -10.01 -11.83
N ARG A 76 -25.79 -11.25 -12.19
CA ARG A 76 -24.86 -12.40 -12.16
C ARG A 76 -23.72 -12.24 -13.17
N GLN A 77 -24.04 -11.77 -14.36
CA GLN A 77 -23.05 -11.50 -15.40
C GLN A 77 -22.08 -10.39 -14.96
N LEU A 78 -22.59 -9.35 -14.31
CA LEU A 78 -21.80 -8.26 -13.75
C LEU A 78 -20.83 -8.76 -12.66
N SER A 79 -21.29 -9.52 -11.68
CA SER A 79 -20.41 -10.09 -10.64
C SER A 79 -19.28 -10.94 -11.24
N GLN A 80 -19.59 -11.71 -12.28
CA GLN A 80 -18.58 -12.52 -12.99
C GLN A 80 -17.59 -11.65 -13.78
N SER A 81 -18.07 -10.65 -14.53
CA SER A 81 -17.22 -9.67 -15.23
C SER A 81 -16.30 -8.91 -14.27
N LEU A 82 -16.83 -8.49 -13.11
CA LEU A 82 -16.07 -7.82 -12.06
C LEU A 82 -14.99 -8.75 -11.49
N GLY A 83 -15.34 -9.99 -11.12
CA GLY A 83 -14.37 -10.96 -10.62
C GLY A 83 -13.24 -11.21 -11.62
N GLN A 84 -13.56 -11.35 -12.90
CA GLN A 84 -12.56 -11.52 -13.96
C GLN A 84 -11.67 -10.27 -14.09
N LEU A 85 -12.25 -9.08 -14.17
CA LEU A 85 -11.51 -7.81 -14.24
C LEU A 85 -10.55 -7.65 -13.05
N LEU A 86 -11.03 -7.96 -11.84
CA LEU A 86 -10.24 -7.88 -10.61
C LEU A 86 -9.11 -8.90 -10.61
N SER A 87 -9.37 -10.14 -11.04
CA SER A 87 -8.35 -11.18 -11.15
C SER A 87 -7.28 -10.82 -12.19
N GLU A 88 -7.65 -10.20 -13.32
CA GLU A 88 -6.70 -9.69 -14.33
C GLU A 88 -5.86 -8.53 -13.78
N PHE A 89 -6.44 -7.64 -12.96
CA PHE A 89 -5.72 -6.54 -12.32
C PHE A 89 -4.75 -6.99 -11.22
N SER A 90 -5.10 -8.04 -10.48
CA SER A 90 -4.29 -8.63 -9.41
C SER A 90 -3.17 -9.52 -9.97
N ASN A 91 -3.52 -10.42 -10.89
CA ASN A 91 -2.59 -11.40 -11.48
C ASN A 91 -1.80 -10.84 -12.67
N GLY A 92 -2.25 -9.71 -13.23
CA GLY A 92 -1.59 -9.01 -14.32
C GLY A 92 -0.19 -8.52 -13.93
N SER A 93 0.70 -8.48 -14.91
CA SER A 93 2.10 -8.05 -14.80
C SER A 93 2.33 -6.66 -14.18
N THR A 94 1.26 -5.89 -13.98
CA THR A 94 1.30 -4.54 -13.42
C THR A 94 1.37 -4.54 -11.89
N SER A 95 0.79 -5.51 -11.17
CA SER A 95 0.53 -5.43 -9.72
C SER A 95 1.27 -6.43 -8.83
N ARG A 96 2.18 -7.23 -9.39
CA ARG A 96 2.65 -8.51 -8.81
C ARG A 96 3.17 -8.55 -7.37
N ASN A 97 3.35 -7.43 -6.65
CA ASN A 97 3.70 -7.45 -5.21
C ASN A 97 3.16 -6.26 -4.39
N ASP A 98 2.44 -5.31 -4.99
CA ASP A 98 2.09 -4.04 -4.31
C ASP A 98 0.64 -3.99 -3.83
N ILE A 99 -0.24 -4.80 -4.44
CA ILE A 99 -1.66 -4.89 -4.11
C ILE A 99 -1.96 -6.31 -3.68
N LEU A 100 -2.38 -6.48 -2.43
CA LEU A 100 -2.69 -7.80 -1.84
C LEU A 100 -4.07 -8.29 -2.27
N GLU A 101 -5.06 -7.40 -2.21
CA GLU A 101 -6.44 -7.74 -2.51
C GLU A 101 -7.20 -6.48 -2.94
N VAL A 102 -8.08 -6.63 -3.93
CA VAL A 102 -9.08 -5.65 -4.32
C VAL A 102 -10.45 -6.26 -4.03
N GLN A 103 -11.30 -5.51 -3.31
CA GLN A 103 -12.68 -5.91 -3.04
C GLN A 103 -13.64 -4.83 -3.50
N ILE A 104 -14.74 -5.22 -4.13
CA ILE A 104 -15.86 -4.33 -4.45
C ILE A 104 -16.92 -4.52 -3.39
N ILE A 105 -17.36 -3.41 -2.78
CA ILE A 105 -18.25 -3.44 -1.63
C ILE A 105 -19.39 -2.46 -1.87
N ASP A 106 -20.59 -2.95 -1.65
CA ASP A 106 -21.83 -2.19 -1.76
C ASP A 106 -22.04 -1.27 -0.53
N GLN A 107 -22.97 -0.32 -0.65
CA GLN A 107 -23.37 0.61 0.40
C GLN A 107 -23.87 -0.12 1.67
N ASP A 108 -24.48 -1.30 1.53
CA ASP A 108 -24.88 -2.14 2.67
C ASP A 108 -23.73 -2.89 3.36
N SER A 109 -22.49 -2.59 2.94
CA SER A 109 -21.26 -3.28 3.33
C SER A 109 -21.23 -4.74 2.90
N ILE A 110 -21.87 -5.09 1.78
CA ILE A 110 -21.85 -6.45 1.21
C ILE A 110 -20.74 -6.53 0.16
N ILE A 111 -19.92 -7.57 0.22
CA ILE A 111 -18.83 -7.80 -0.74
C ILE A 111 -19.45 -8.35 -2.04
N GLN A 112 -19.25 -7.66 -3.16
CA GLN A 112 -19.79 -8.01 -4.47
C GLN A 112 -18.79 -8.78 -5.34
N ALA A 113 -17.48 -8.55 -5.15
CA ALA A 113 -16.41 -9.26 -5.83
C ALA A 113 -15.08 -9.12 -5.06
N THR A 114 -14.19 -10.09 -5.19
CA THR A 114 -12.81 -10.02 -4.71
C THR A 114 -11.84 -10.50 -5.80
N SER A 115 -10.63 -9.93 -5.80
CA SER A 115 -9.52 -10.36 -6.65
C SER A 115 -8.73 -11.54 -6.09
N ASP A 116 -8.96 -11.91 -4.83
CA ASP A 116 -8.26 -12.99 -4.16
C ASP A 116 -9.05 -14.31 -4.30
N ASP A 117 -8.42 -15.30 -4.93
CA ASP A 117 -9.00 -16.63 -5.15
C ASP A 117 -9.24 -17.38 -3.83
N GLU A 118 -8.44 -17.11 -2.79
CA GLU A 118 -8.62 -17.74 -1.48
C GLU A 118 -9.81 -17.13 -0.72
N ASN A 119 -10.18 -15.89 -1.05
CA ASN A 119 -11.23 -15.15 -0.35
C ASN A 119 -12.58 -15.11 -1.09
N GLN A 120 -12.75 -15.90 -2.15
CA GLN A 120 -14.00 -15.94 -2.93
C GLN A 120 -15.24 -16.30 -2.09
N SER A 121 -15.06 -17.03 -0.99
CA SER A 121 -16.14 -17.35 -0.05
C SER A 121 -16.74 -16.13 0.66
N ALA A 122 -16.04 -15.00 0.69
CA ALA A 122 -16.51 -13.75 1.28
C ALA A 122 -17.51 -12.99 0.38
N VAL A 123 -17.60 -13.33 -0.91
CA VAL A 123 -18.56 -12.72 -1.83
C VAL A 123 -20.00 -13.02 -1.37
N GLY A 124 -20.83 -11.99 -1.29
CA GLY A 124 -22.19 -12.03 -0.74
C GLY A 124 -22.27 -11.92 0.79
N GLN A 125 -21.14 -11.88 1.50
CA GLN A 125 -21.12 -11.67 2.95
C GLN A 125 -20.97 -10.18 3.31
N ARG A 126 -21.37 -9.84 4.53
CA ARG A 126 -21.16 -8.50 5.08
C ARG A 126 -19.71 -8.33 5.52
N ALA A 127 -19.06 -7.29 5.02
CA ALA A 127 -17.75 -6.88 5.46
C ALA A 127 -17.80 -6.38 6.92
N THR A 128 -16.99 -6.99 7.78
CA THR A 128 -16.92 -6.65 9.21
C THR A 128 -15.80 -5.65 9.55
N ASN A 129 -14.98 -5.27 8.57
CA ASN A 129 -13.83 -4.40 8.76
C ASN A 129 -14.24 -2.97 9.16
N SER A 130 -13.60 -2.44 10.21
CA SER A 130 -13.83 -1.07 10.69
C SER A 130 -13.36 0.01 9.72
N LEU A 131 -12.34 -0.28 8.89
CA LEU A 131 -11.83 0.64 7.87
C LEU A 131 -12.87 0.86 6.76
N ILE A 132 -13.60 -0.18 6.38
CA ILE A 132 -14.67 -0.10 5.38
C ILE A 132 -15.78 0.83 5.88
N LYS A 133 -16.22 0.64 7.12
CA LYS A 133 -17.23 1.51 7.76
C LYS A 133 -16.76 2.96 7.85
N LYS A 134 -15.50 3.18 8.19
CA LYS A 134 -14.90 4.52 8.26
C LYS A 134 -14.82 5.18 6.88
N ALA A 135 -14.45 4.43 5.85
CA ALA A 135 -14.41 4.91 4.48
C ALA A 135 -15.80 5.33 4.01
N GLN A 136 -16.83 4.50 4.23
CA GLN A 136 -18.22 4.81 3.88
C GLN A 136 -18.77 6.03 4.63
N ALA A 137 -18.47 6.17 5.93
CA ALA A 137 -18.86 7.33 6.72
C ALA A 137 -18.15 8.63 6.26
N THR A 138 -16.91 8.51 5.79
CA THR A 138 -16.15 9.65 5.26
C THR A 138 -16.65 10.05 3.87
N SER A 139 -17.05 9.09 3.02
CA SER A 139 -17.65 9.38 1.72
C SER A 139 -19.03 10.00 1.85
N SER A 140 -19.87 9.54 2.79
CA SER A 140 -21.21 10.12 3.02
C SER A 140 -21.13 11.56 3.53
N THR A 141 -20.09 11.91 4.28
CA THR A 141 -19.87 13.28 4.77
C THR A 141 -19.40 14.25 3.66
N ARG A 142 -18.85 13.73 2.55
CA ARG A 142 -18.37 14.55 1.42
C ARG A 142 -19.50 14.94 0.45
N THR A 143 -20.65 14.27 0.53
CA THR A 143 -21.81 14.49 -0.35
C THR A 143 -22.85 15.47 0.21
N ASP A 144 -22.64 16.01 1.42
CA ASP A 144 -23.42 17.10 2.02
C ASP A 144 -22.62 18.42 2.01
#